data_AF-A0A7U9SUW8-F1
#
_entry.id   AF-A0A7U9SUW8-F1
#
_cell.length_a   1.000
_cell.length_b   1.000
_cell.length_c   1.000
_cell.angle_alpha   90.00
_cell.angle_beta   90.00
_cell.angle_gamma   90.00
#
_symmetry.space_group_name_H-M   'P 1'
#
loop_
_entity.id
_entity.type
_entity.pdbx_description
1 polymer ?
#
loop_
_entity_poly.entity_id
_entity_poly.type
_entity_poly.pdbx_seq_one_letter_code
_entity_poly.pdbx_strand_id
1 'polypeptide(L)'
;MEALGGTEVSGTETFLQVFGSHAEGCRGISFPDGKAAFTLPAINDPDMILAFTHLAAAMAQQARGQKRIRPDETIEENEKYYMRIWLLRLGFGGKEGKEVRNLLLKNLKGHSAFRTEANKQRWQEARRNEREAARLQAAVEAAGQPEAQLAETVADAVLIEQVNQSFEKGME
;
A
#
# COMPACT_ATOMS: atom_id res chain seq x y z
N MET A 1 2.51 -28.64 -9.52
CA MET A 1 3.27 -27.65 -10.33
C MET A 1 4.75 -27.64 -9.89
N GLU A 2 5.35 -28.81 -9.64
CA GLU A 2 6.68 -28.98 -9.02
C GLU A 2 7.81 -29.18 -10.05
N ALA A 3 7.47 -29.47 -11.31
CA ALA A 3 8.42 -29.94 -12.32
C ALA A 3 9.35 -28.86 -12.90
N LEU A 4 8.99 -27.57 -12.80
CA LEU A 4 9.78 -26.48 -13.40
C LEU A 4 10.94 -25.99 -12.50
N GLY A 5 10.94 -26.36 -11.21
CA GLY A 5 11.98 -25.93 -10.26
C GLY A 5 13.22 -26.81 -10.23
N GLY A 6 13.14 -28.03 -10.76
CA GLY A 6 14.21 -29.05 -10.68
C GLY A 6 14.96 -29.32 -11.97
N THR A 7 14.45 -28.91 -13.13
CA THR A 7 15.13 -29.07 -14.41
C THR A 7 16.04 -27.88 -14.65
N GLU A 8 17.37 -28.10 -14.69
CA GLU A 8 18.29 -27.12 -15.27
C GLU A 8 17.93 -26.94 -16.75
N VAL A 9 17.23 -25.86 -17.05
CA VAL A 9 16.92 -25.49 -18.44
C VAL A 9 18.11 -24.70 -18.97
N SER A 10 19.10 -25.41 -19.53
CA SER A 10 20.23 -24.78 -20.21
C SER A 10 19.91 -24.61 -21.70
N GLY A 11 19.73 -23.36 -22.14
CA GLY A 11 19.59 -23.04 -23.56
C GLY A 11 18.14 -22.91 -24.07
N THR A 12 18.01 -22.21 -25.19
CA THR A 12 16.71 -21.80 -25.77
C THR A 12 15.86 -22.99 -26.21
N GLU A 13 16.47 -24.00 -26.83
CA GLU A 13 15.75 -25.16 -27.36
C GLU A 13 15.14 -26.02 -26.25
N THR A 14 15.93 -26.31 -25.21
CA THR A 14 15.46 -27.02 -24.02
C THR A 14 14.34 -26.25 -23.33
N PHE A 15 14.44 -24.91 -23.26
CA PHE A 15 13.36 -24.08 -22.72
C PHE A 15 12.08 -24.21 -23.54
N LEU A 16 12.13 -24.12 -24.87
CA LEU A 16 10.95 -24.22 -25.72
C LEU A 16 10.29 -25.60 -25.63
N GLN A 17 11.07 -26.68 -25.50
CA GLN A 17 10.56 -28.03 -25.30
C GLN A 17 9.84 -28.18 -23.95
N VAL A 18 10.46 -27.71 -22.87
CA VAL A 18 9.87 -27.74 -21.52
C VAL A 18 8.61 -26.88 -21.46
N PHE A 19 8.65 -25.68 -22.05
CA PHE A 19 7.50 -24.79 -22.16
C PHE A 19 6.35 -25.43 -22.94
N GLY A 20 6.65 -26.06 -24.09
CA GLY A 20 5.67 -26.78 -24.91
C GLY A 20 4.97 -27.92 -24.14
N SER A 21 5.72 -28.64 -23.29
CA SER A 21 5.16 -29.71 -22.45
C SER A 21 4.19 -29.19 -21.37
N HIS A 22 4.21 -27.89 -21.07
CA HIS A 22 3.35 -27.23 -20.09
C HIS A 22 2.45 -26.15 -20.73
N ALA A 23 2.32 -26.13 -22.07
CA ALA A 23 1.67 -25.05 -22.80
C ALA A 23 0.18 -24.87 -22.41
N GLU A 24 -0.50 -25.93 -22.00
CA GLU A 24 -1.89 -25.87 -21.53
C GLU A 24 -2.06 -24.99 -20.28
N GLY A 25 -1.05 -24.94 -19.41
CA GLY A 25 -1.03 -24.07 -18.21
C GLY A 25 -0.56 -22.64 -18.50
N CYS A 26 0.20 -22.44 -19.58
CA CYS A 26 0.84 -21.17 -19.92
C CYS A 26 0.01 -20.35 -20.93
N ARG A 27 -1.20 -19.95 -20.53
CA ARG A 27 -2.08 -19.13 -21.39
C ARG A 27 -1.58 -17.68 -21.48
N GLY A 28 -1.68 -17.09 -22.67
CA GLY A 28 -1.38 -15.66 -22.90
C GLY A 28 0.09 -15.32 -23.17
N ILE A 29 0.99 -16.31 -23.23
CA ILE A 29 2.38 -16.13 -23.64
C ILE A 29 2.78 -17.24 -24.63
N SER A 30 3.54 -16.88 -25.67
CA SER A 30 4.08 -17.81 -26.65
C SER A 30 5.42 -17.32 -27.20
N PHE A 31 6.13 -18.18 -27.94
CA PHE A 31 7.45 -17.87 -28.50
C PHE A 31 7.56 -18.13 -30.01
N PRO A 32 6.71 -17.53 -30.86
CA PRO A 32 6.81 -17.68 -32.31
C PRO A 32 8.12 -17.04 -32.83
N ASP A 33 8.79 -17.72 -33.75
CA ASP A 33 10.01 -17.24 -34.43
C ASP A 33 11.11 -16.73 -33.47
N GLY A 34 11.22 -17.35 -32.29
CA GLY A 34 12.19 -16.96 -31.27
C GLY A 34 11.89 -15.63 -30.56
N LYS A 35 10.69 -15.06 -30.73
CA LYS A 35 10.24 -13.82 -30.08
C LYS A 35 9.19 -14.13 -29.04
N ALA A 36 9.28 -13.50 -27.86
CA ALA A 36 8.21 -13.56 -26.87
C ALA A 36 6.98 -12.76 -27.37
N ALA A 37 5.83 -13.41 -27.41
CA ALA A 37 4.56 -12.80 -27.78
C ALA A 37 3.56 -12.94 -26.62
N PHE A 38 2.97 -11.80 -26.21
CA PHE A 38 1.92 -11.76 -25.21
C PHE A 38 0.56 -11.66 -25.89
N THR A 39 -0.33 -12.61 -25.61
CA THR A 39 -1.69 -12.62 -26.14
C THR A 39 -2.64 -12.11 -25.08
N LEU A 40 -3.25 -10.97 -25.37
CA LEU A 40 -4.21 -10.31 -24.51
C LEU A 40 -5.64 -10.67 -24.95
N PRO A 41 -6.61 -10.72 -24.02
CA PRO A 41 -8.00 -10.86 -24.41
C PRO A 41 -8.41 -9.74 -25.35
N ALA A 42 -9.33 -10.02 -26.28
CA ALA A 42 -9.89 -9.01 -27.16
C ALA A 42 -10.61 -7.96 -26.30
N ILE A 43 -9.98 -6.79 -26.15
CA ILE A 43 -10.47 -5.69 -25.34
C ILE A 43 -10.61 -4.49 -26.28
N ASN A 44 -11.84 -3.98 -26.41
CA ASN A 44 -12.13 -2.77 -27.19
C ASN A 44 -12.04 -1.52 -26.30
N ASP A 45 -10.97 -1.42 -25.51
CA ASP A 45 -10.70 -0.29 -24.61
C ASP A 45 -9.25 0.18 -24.84
N PRO A 46 -9.05 1.35 -25.48
CA PRO A 46 -7.71 1.89 -25.77
C PRO A 46 -6.83 2.05 -24.53
N ASP A 47 -7.40 2.46 -23.40
CA ASP A 47 -6.64 2.68 -22.16
C ASP A 47 -6.15 1.35 -21.59
N MET A 48 -6.99 0.32 -21.68
CA MET A 48 -6.63 -1.03 -21.25
C MET A 48 -5.58 -1.66 -22.18
N ILE A 49 -5.69 -1.46 -23.50
CA ILE A 49 -4.67 -1.89 -24.47
C ILE A 49 -3.32 -1.25 -24.15
N LEU A 50 -3.31 0.07 -23.89
CA LEU A 50 -2.10 0.79 -23.53
C LEU A 50 -1.52 0.29 -22.20
N ALA A 51 -2.36 0.08 -21.19
CA ALA A 51 -1.96 -0.46 -19.90
C ALA A 51 -1.30 -1.84 -20.03
N PHE A 52 -1.87 -2.74 -20.83
CA PHE A 52 -1.27 -4.04 -21.08
C PHE A 52 0.02 -3.96 -21.91
N THR A 53 0.10 -3.03 -22.87
CA THR A 53 1.33 -2.79 -23.65
C THR A 53 2.47 -2.37 -22.74
N HIS A 54 2.22 -1.42 -21.83
CA HIS A 54 3.20 -1.01 -20.83
C HIS A 54 3.57 -2.16 -19.88
N LEU A 55 2.60 -2.96 -19.45
CA LEU A 55 2.85 -4.13 -18.60
C LEU A 55 3.78 -5.13 -19.30
N ALA A 56 3.50 -5.48 -20.56
CA ALA A 56 4.31 -6.42 -21.32
C ALA A 56 5.75 -5.93 -21.52
N ALA A 57 5.93 -4.65 -21.82
CA ALA A 57 7.25 -4.03 -21.92
C ALA A 57 8.03 -4.10 -20.59
N ALA A 58 7.36 -3.76 -19.48
CA ALA A 58 7.96 -3.83 -18.15
C ALA A 58 8.33 -5.26 -17.74
N MET A 59 7.48 -6.25 -18.06
CA MET A 59 7.76 -7.67 -17.83
C MET A 59 9.01 -8.13 -18.60
N ALA A 60 9.11 -7.79 -19.89
CA ALA A 60 10.26 -8.13 -20.71
C ALA A 60 11.55 -7.48 -20.19
N GLN A 61 11.49 -6.21 -19.76
CA GLN A 61 12.62 -5.52 -19.17
C GLN A 61 13.06 -6.17 -17.84
N GLN A 62 12.11 -6.48 -16.96
CA GLN A 62 12.40 -7.11 -15.67
C GLN A 62 13.01 -8.50 -15.86
N ALA A 63 12.49 -9.29 -16.81
CA ALA A 63 12.96 -10.64 -17.09
C ALA A 63 14.46 -10.69 -17.45
N ARG A 64 14.99 -9.66 -18.14
CA ARG A 64 16.42 -9.58 -18.50
C ARG A 64 17.35 -9.43 -17.28
N GLY A 65 16.87 -8.81 -16.20
CA GLY A 65 17.66 -8.54 -14.99
C GLY A 65 17.40 -9.52 -13.85
N GLN A 66 16.34 -10.33 -13.93
CA GLN A 66 15.89 -11.17 -12.84
C GLN A 66 16.75 -12.43 -12.70
N LYS A 67 17.57 -12.52 -11.64
CA LYS A 67 18.43 -13.68 -11.37
C LYS A 67 17.78 -14.82 -10.59
N ARG A 68 16.68 -14.53 -9.89
CA ARG A 68 15.99 -15.47 -9.00
C ARG A 68 14.50 -15.23 -9.06
N ILE A 69 13.71 -16.29 -9.05
CA ILE A 69 12.25 -16.24 -8.91
C ILE A 69 11.86 -16.90 -7.59
N ARG A 70 10.79 -16.41 -6.96
CA ARG A 70 10.17 -17.11 -5.83
C ARG A 70 9.00 -17.91 -6.39
N PRO A 71 8.94 -19.23 -6.15
CA PRO A 71 7.85 -20.08 -6.62
C PRO A 71 6.61 -20.01 -5.70
N ASP A 72 6.70 -19.31 -4.57
CA ASP A 72 5.61 -19.21 -3.61
C ASP A 72 4.32 -18.75 -4.28
N GLU A 73 3.28 -19.57 -4.19
CA GLU A 73 1.96 -19.24 -4.70
C GLU A 73 1.41 -17.99 -3.98
N THR A 74 0.73 -17.15 -4.75
CA THR A 74 0.04 -15.99 -4.20
C THR A 74 -1.30 -16.43 -3.62
N ILE A 75 -1.65 -15.89 -2.45
CA ILE A 75 -2.93 -16.14 -1.79
C ILE A 75 -4.07 -15.57 -2.66
N GLU A 76 -4.99 -16.43 -3.10
CA GLU A 76 -6.06 -16.09 -4.06
C GLU A 76 -7.11 -15.13 -3.47
N GLU A 77 -7.29 -15.09 -2.15
CA GLU A 77 -8.32 -14.27 -1.49
C GLU A 77 -8.06 -12.76 -1.65
N ASN A 78 -6.83 -12.35 -1.99
CA ASN A 78 -6.46 -10.95 -2.12
C ASN A 78 -5.53 -10.67 -3.31
N GLU A 79 -5.96 -11.09 -4.49
CA GLU A 79 -5.31 -10.85 -5.78
C GLU A 79 -4.88 -9.38 -5.95
N LYS A 80 -5.72 -8.44 -5.51
CA LYS A 80 -5.48 -7.00 -5.65
C LYS A 80 -4.23 -6.53 -4.90
N TYR A 81 -3.96 -7.06 -3.71
CA TYR A 81 -2.75 -6.75 -2.95
C TYR A 81 -1.50 -7.21 -3.71
N TYR A 82 -1.47 -8.49 -4.10
CA TYR A 82 -0.31 -9.09 -4.77
C TYR A 82 -0.02 -8.45 -6.11
N MET A 83 -1.06 -8.25 -6.94
CA MET A 83 -0.92 -7.58 -8.22
C MET A 83 -0.37 -6.16 -8.04
N ARG A 84 -0.85 -5.40 -7.05
CA ARG A 84 -0.31 -4.07 -6.77
C ARG A 84 1.17 -4.13 -6.40
N ILE A 85 1.56 -4.97 -5.44
CA ILE A 85 2.96 -5.08 -5.00
C ILE A 85 3.86 -5.50 -6.16
N TRP A 86 3.39 -6.40 -7.02
CA TRP A 86 4.11 -6.80 -8.22
C TRP A 86 4.27 -5.65 -9.23
N LEU A 87 3.19 -4.90 -9.52
CA LEU A 87 3.26 -3.72 -10.38
C LEU A 87 4.22 -2.65 -9.84
N LEU A 88 4.27 -2.45 -8.51
CA LEU A 88 5.25 -1.54 -7.90
C LEU A 88 6.69 -1.99 -8.15
N ARG A 89 6.97 -3.31 -8.08
CA ARG A 89 8.30 -3.87 -8.38
C ARG A 89 8.66 -3.73 -9.85
N LEU A 90 7.68 -3.80 -10.75
CA LEU A 90 7.85 -3.57 -12.19
C LEU A 90 8.04 -2.09 -12.57
N GLY A 91 8.04 -1.17 -11.61
CA GLY A 91 8.30 0.25 -11.86
C GLY A 91 7.04 1.12 -11.99
N PHE A 92 5.84 0.56 -11.84
CA PHE A 92 4.59 1.33 -11.85
C PHE A 92 4.36 2.10 -10.53
N GLY A 93 5.41 2.51 -9.82
CA GLY A 93 5.33 3.25 -8.55
C GLY A 93 4.87 4.70 -8.70
N GLY A 94 5.31 5.36 -9.78
CA GLY A 94 5.13 6.79 -10.01
C GLY A 94 3.71 7.24 -10.39
N LYS A 95 3.59 8.52 -10.73
CA LYS A 95 2.34 9.16 -11.17
C LYS A 95 1.81 8.52 -12.46
N GLU A 96 2.68 8.27 -13.43
CA GLU A 96 2.35 7.62 -14.71
C GLU A 96 1.85 6.19 -14.51
N GLY A 97 2.40 5.46 -13.54
CA GLY A 97 1.91 4.14 -13.17
C GLY A 97 0.57 4.13 -12.42
N LYS A 98 0.03 5.28 -12.01
CA LYS A 98 -1.25 5.34 -11.29
C LYS A 98 -2.41 4.89 -12.16
N GLU A 99 -2.48 5.35 -13.41
CA GLU A 99 -3.58 5.01 -14.33
C GLU A 99 -3.54 3.54 -14.71
N VAL A 100 -2.35 3.03 -15.08
CA VAL A 100 -2.13 1.61 -15.37
C VAL A 100 -2.51 0.73 -14.18
N ARG A 101 -2.07 1.07 -12.96
CA ARG A 101 -2.48 0.33 -11.75
C ARG A 101 -3.99 0.38 -11.53
N ASN A 102 -4.63 1.52 -11.71
CA ASN A 102 -6.07 1.63 -11.49
C ASN A 102 -6.87 0.73 -12.43
N LEU A 103 -6.49 0.70 -13.72
CA LEU A 103 -7.11 -0.15 -14.73
C LEU A 103 -6.91 -1.64 -14.41
N LEU A 104 -5.65 -2.06 -14.20
CA LEU A 104 -5.31 -3.46 -13.97
C LEU A 104 -5.83 -4.01 -12.63
N LEU A 105 -6.03 -3.15 -11.62
CA LEU A 105 -6.52 -3.55 -10.30
C LEU A 105 -8.04 -3.40 -10.13
N LYS A 106 -8.77 -2.88 -11.14
CA LYS A 106 -10.18 -2.50 -11.02
C LYS A 106 -11.07 -3.68 -10.64
N ASN A 107 -10.88 -4.82 -11.29
CA ASN A 107 -11.75 -6.00 -11.18
C ASN A 107 -11.19 -7.12 -10.28
N LEU A 108 -10.08 -6.87 -9.58
CA LEU A 108 -9.45 -7.85 -8.69
C LEU A 108 -10.06 -7.85 -7.29
N LYS A 109 -10.13 -9.04 -6.69
CA LYS A 109 -10.69 -9.23 -5.34
C LYS A 109 -9.73 -8.73 -4.25
N GLY A 110 -10.30 -8.30 -3.14
CA GLY A 110 -9.56 -7.92 -1.93
C GLY A 110 -9.15 -6.44 -1.84
N HIS A 111 -8.11 -6.19 -1.05
CA HIS A 111 -7.68 -4.86 -0.64
C HIS A 111 -6.24 -4.58 -1.07
N SER A 112 -5.99 -3.40 -1.64
CA SER A 112 -4.66 -3.02 -2.13
C SER A 112 -3.65 -2.66 -1.03
N ALA A 113 -4.12 -2.22 0.14
CA ALA A 113 -3.26 -1.74 1.23
C ALA A 113 -2.88 -2.82 2.25
N PHE A 114 -3.74 -3.83 2.44
CA PHE A 114 -3.59 -4.85 3.47
C PHE A 114 -3.54 -6.22 2.83
N ARG A 115 -2.60 -7.06 3.28
CA ARG A 115 -2.46 -8.44 2.80
C ARG A 115 -3.60 -9.34 3.26
N THR A 116 -4.03 -9.19 4.51
CA THR A 116 -5.07 -10.02 5.15
C THR A 116 -6.10 -9.14 5.86
N GLU A 117 -7.30 -9.67 6.10
CA GLU A 117 -8.35 -8.95 6.83
C GLU A 117 -7.95 -8.70 8.29
N ALA A 118 -7.21 -9.62 8.92
CA ALA A 118 -6.65 -9.42 10.25
C ALA A 118 -5.71 -8.20 10.33
N ASN A 119 -4.89 -7.97 9.30
CA ASN A 119 -4.03 -6.77 9.24
C ASN A 119 -4.86 -5.50 9.14
N LYS A 120 -5.97 -5.54 8.38
CA LYS A 120 -6.90 -4.41 8.26
C LYS A 120 -7.62 -4.13 9.57
N GLN A 121 -8.11 -5.15 10.27
CA GLN A 121 -8.77 -5.00 11.58
C GLN A 121 -7.82 -4.39 12.62
N ARG A 122 -6.61 -4.95 12.77
CA ARG A 122 -5.58 -4.40 13.68
C ARG A 122 -5.28 -2.93 13.39
N TRP A 123 -5.17 -2.56 12.12
CA TRP A 123 -4.96 -1.17 11.72
C TRP A 123 -6.16 -0.26 12.06
N GLN A 124 -7.38 -0.74 11.85
CA GLN A 124 -8.60 0.02 12.18
C GLN A 124 -8.80 0.19 13.68
N GLU A 125 -8.48 -0.83 14.48
CA GLU A 125 -8.53 -0.79 15.94
C GLU A 125 -7.50 0.19 16.50
N ALA A 126 -6.24 0.10 16.08
CA ALA A 126 -5.20 1.05 16.50
C ALA A 126 -5.61 2.50 16.22
N ARG A 127 -6.12 2.77 15.02
CA ARG A 127 -6.58 4.12 14.61
C ARG A 127 -7.86 4.57 15.32
N ARG A 128 -8.66 3.65 15.86
CA ARG A 128 -9.83 3.97 16.69
C ARG A 128 -9.38 4.34 18.09
N ASN A 129 -8.50 3.53 18.68
CA ASN A 129 -7.95 3.75 20.01
C ASN A 129 -7.15 5.06 20.06
N GLU A 130 -6.38 5.38 19.03
CA GLU A 130 -5.67 6.67 18.91
C GLU A 130 -6.64 7.85 18.89
N ARG A 131 -7.74 7.76 18.14
CA ARG A 131 -8.77 8.81 18.09
C ARG A 131 -9.50 8.96 19.43
N GLU A 132 -9.77 7.85 20.10
CA GLU A 132 -10.41 7.85 21.41
C GLU A 132 -9.49 8.41 22.50
N ALA A 133 -8.22 8.01 22.50
CA ALA A 133 -7.20 8.57 23.39
C ALA A 133 -7.02 10.08 23.14
N ALA A 134 -6.94 10.53 21.89
CA ALA A 134 -6.86 11.94 21.55
C ALA A 134 -8.12 12.72 22.00
N ARG A 135 -9.31 12.11 21.90
CA ARG A 135 -10.55 12.72 22.38
C ARG A 135 -10.59 12.82 23.90
N LEU A 136 -10.18 11.77 24.61
CA LEU A 136 -10.10 11.78 26.08
C LEU A 136 -9.07 12.78 26.56
N GLN A 137 -7.90 12.83 25.92
CA GLN A 137 -6.88 13.83 26.22
C GLN A 137 -7.40 15.25 25.98
N ALA A 138 -8.05 15.51 24.84
CA ALA A 138 -8.66 16.81 24.57
C ALA A 138 -9.76 17.17 25.57
N ALA A 139 -10.55 16.19 26.05
CA ALA A 139 -11.56 16.41 27.07
C ALA A 139 -10.95 16.72 28.45
N VAL A 140 -9.85 16.04 28.83
CA VAL A 140 -9.10 16.32 30.06
C VAL A 140 -8.46 17.70 30.01
N GLU A 141 -7.83 18.06 28.88
CA GLU A 141 -7.25 19.39 28.67
C GLU A 141 -8.33 20.48 28.71
N ALA A 142 -9.48 20.27 28.07
CA ALA A 142 -10.60 21.20 28.10
C ALA A 142 -11.26 21.33 29.49
N ALA A 143 -11.24 20.27 30.31
CA ALA A 143 -11.74 20.33 31.69
C ALA A 143 -10.76 21.02 32.65
N GLY A 144 -9.44 20.88 32.42
CA GLY A 144 -8.41 21.56 33.23
C GLY A 144 -8.24 23.05 32.91
N GLN A 145 -8.57 23.48 31.68
CA GLN A 145 -8.52 24.89 31.27
C GLN A 145 -9.38 25.85 32.13
N PRO A 146 -10.66 25.58 32.42
CA PRO A 146 -11.47 26.47 33.26
C PRO A 146 -10.98 26.49 34.72
N GLU A 147 -10.49 25.37 35.27
CA GLU A 147 -9.90 25.36 36.62
C GLU A 147 -8.59 26.15 36.67
N ALA A 148 -7.74 26.06 35.64
CA ALA A 148 -6.51 26.84 35.54
C ALA A 148 -6.79 28.34 35.38
N GLN A 149 -7.78 28.73 34.57
CA GLN A 149 -8.20 30.13 34.40
C GLN A 149 -8.83 30.70 35.68
N LEU A 150 -9.60 29.91 36.42
CA LEU A 150 -10.12 30.33 37.73
C LEU A 150 -8.99 30.48 38.75
N ALA A 151 -8.03 29.56 38.78
CA ALA A 151 -6.87 29.67 39.67
C ALA A 151 -6.01 30.91 39.35
N GLU A 152 -5.82 31.22 38.08
CA GLU A 152 -5.10 32.42 37.62
C GLU A 152 -5.83 33.71 38.01
N THR A 153 -7.14 33.80 37.77
CA THR A 153 -7.93 34.98 38.15
C THR A 153 -7.99 35.20 39.67
N VAL A 154 -8.03 34.12 40.46
CA VAL A 154 -7.95 34.19 41.93
C VAL A 154 -6.56 34.66 42.38
N ALA A 155 -5.49 34.17 41.76
CA ALA A 155 -4.13 34.61 42.09
C ALA A 155 -3.93 36.10 41.78
N ASP A 156 -4.42 36.59 40.65
CA ASP A 156 -4.39 38.01 40.29
C ASP A 156 -5.18 38.87 41.29
N ALA A 157 -6.36 38.40 41.72
CA ALA A 157 -7.18 39.11 42.71
C ALA A 157 -6.45 39.24 44.06
N VAL A 158 -5.78 38.16 44.52
CA VAL A 158 -4.99 38.18 45.76
C VAL A 158 -3.80 39.15 45.64
N LEU A 159 -3.14 39.20 44.49
CA LEU A 159 -2.03 40.12 44.27
C LEU A 159 -2.51 41.59 44.31
N ILE A 160 -3.64 41.90 43.69
CA ILE A 160 -4.26 43.23 43.74
C ILE A 160 -4.58 43.61 45.19
N GLU A 161 -5.13 42.69 45.98
CA GLU A 161 -5.45 42.94 47.39
C GLU A 161 -4.19 43.18 48.24
N GLN A 162 -3.12 42.41 48.04
CA GLN A 162 -1.84 42.61 48.73
C GLN A 162 -1.19 43.96 48.40
N VAL A 163 -1.28 44.39 47.14
CA VAL A 163 -0.78 45.70 46.70
C VAL A 163 -1.58 46.81 47.39
N ASN A 164 -2.91 46.74 47.40
CA ASN A 164 -3.76 47.72 48.08
C ASN A 164 -3.49 47.80 49.59
N GLN A 165 -3.35 46.66 50.28
CA GLN A 165 -2.98 46.63 51.71
C GLN A 165 -1.59 47.22 51.99
N SER A 166 -0.65 47.08 51.05
CA SER A 166 0.70 47.66 51.16
C SER A 166 0.69 49.19 51.00
N PHE A 167 -0.24 49.74 50.20
CA PHE A 167 -0.44 51.19 50.08
C PHE A 167 -1.10 51.79 51.33
N GLU A 168 -2.07 51.11 51.94
CA GLU A 168 -2.75 51.59 53.16
C GLU A 168 -1.83 51.59 54.39
N LYS A 169 -0.98 50.57 54.56
CA LYS A 169 0.02 50.53 55.65
C LYS A 169 1.14 51.56 55.55
N GLY A 170 1.34 52.17 54.39
CA GLY A 170 2.34 53.21 54.17
C GLY A 170 1.84 54.64 54.46
N MET A 171 0.58 54.80 54.86
CA MET A 171 -0.06 56.10 55.16
C MET A 171 -0.28 56.38 56.66
N GLU A 172 0.13 55.49 57.56
CA GLU A 172 0.28 55.75 59.02
C GLU A 172 1.71 56.18 59.35
#